data_AF-A0A068Z083-F1
#
_entry.id   AF-A0A068Z083-F1
#
_cell.length_a   1.000
_cell.length_b   1.000
_cell.length_c   1.000
_cell.angle_alpha   90.00
_cell.angle_beta   90.00
_cell.angle_gamma   90.00
#
_symmetry.space_group_name_H-M   'P 1'
#
loop_
_entity.id
_entity.type
_entity.pdbx_description
1 polymer ?
#
loop_
_entity_poly.entity_id
_entity_poly.type
_entity_poly.pdbx_seq_one_letter_code
_entity_poly.pdbx_strand_id
1 'polypeptide(L)' 'MASGKILVAQGGGPTAVINQSLVGVALEARRFGEVQRIYGARHGVRGIVNEDFVDLTQETSHNVTSQ' A
#
# COMPACT_ATOMS: atom_id res chain seq x y z
N MET A 1 19.16 11.48 -8.20
CA MET A 1 18.89 10.28 -7.39
C MET A 1 17.60 9.65 -7.92
N ALA A 2 17.57 8.35 -8.17
CA ALA A 2 16.36 7.70 -8.67
C ALA A 2 15.33 7.65 -7.54
N SER A 3 14.13 8.15 -7.80
CA SER A 3 13.00 8.04 -6.89
C SER A 3 12.30 6.71 -7.10
N GLY A 4 12.19 5.90 -6.06
CA GLY A 4 11.41 4.68 -6.03
C GLY A 4 9.91 4.94 -5.87
N LYS A 5 9.11 4.10 -6.51
CA LYS A 5 7.67 3.96 -6.24
C LYS A 5 7.40 2.51 -5.89
N ILE A 6 6.52 2.28 -4.93
CA ILE A 6 6.12 0.94 -4.50
C ILE A 6 4.64 0.73 -4.83
N LEU A 7 4.32 -0.44 -5.38
CA LEU A 7 2.96 -0.91 -5.57
C LEU A 7 2.80 -2.22 -4.79
N VAL A 8 1.82 -2.26 -3.90
CA VAL A 8 1.47 -3.44 -3.09
C VAL A 8 0.13 -3.97 -3.55
N ALA A 9 0.05 -5.26 -3.84
CA ALA A 9 -1.19 -5.92 -4.21
C ALA A 9 -1.43 -7.12 -3.29
N GLN A 10 -2.68 -7.29 -2.85
CA GLN A 10 -3.09 -8.41 -2.02
C GLN A 10 -3.69 -9.53 -2.88
N GLY A 11 -3.26 -10.76 -2.62
CA GLY A 11 -3.92 -11.98 -3.11
C GLY A 11 -4.96 -12.47 -2.11
N GLY A 12 -6.18 -12.76 -2.57
CA GLY A 12 -7.30 -13.20 -1.72
C GLY A 12 -8.21 -12.07 -1.23
N GLY A 13 -9.31 -12.43 -0.55
CA GLY A 13 -10.28 -11.47 -0.02
C GLY A 13 -9.70 -10.62 1.13
N PRO A 14 -10.29 -9.43 1.40
CA PRO A 14 -9.88 -8.59 2.52
C PRO A 14 -10.10 -9.34 3.84
N THR A 15 -9.07 -9.39 4.66
CA THR A 15 -9.15 -9.91 6.03
C THR A 15 -8.39 -8.95 6.94
N ALA A 16 -8.74 -8.93 8.23
CA ALA A 16 -8.08 -8.07 9.20
C ALA A 16 -6.53 -8.24 9.16
N VAL A 17 -6.04 -9.46 9.05
CA VAL A 17 -4.59 -9.76 9.06
C VAL A 17 -3.88 -9.24 7.81
N ILE A 18 -4.49 -9.40 6.63
CA ILE A 18 -3.83 -8.95 5.39
C ILE A 18 -3.91 -7.43 5.26
N ASN A 19 -5.00 -6.79 5.71
CA ASN A 19 -5.08 -5.34 5.78
C ASN A 19 -3.93 -4.78 6.65
N GLN A 20 -3.66 -5.39 7.81
CA GLN A 20 -2.52 -4.99 8.65
C GLN A 20 -1.15 -5.27 8.00
N SER A 21 -1.04 -6.32 7.19
CA SER A 21 0.18 -6.60 6.42
C SER A 21 0.45 -5.48 5.40
N LEU A 22 -0.59 -5.01 4.69
CA LEU A 22 -0.50 -3.87 3.77
C LEU A 22 -0.04 -2.60 4.48
N VAL A 23 -0.59 -2.33 5.67
CA VAL A 23 -0.18 -1.20 6.53
C VAL A 23 1.29 -1.31 6.92
N GLY A 24 1.74 -2.48 7.37
CA GLY A 24 3.13 -2.72 7.76
C GLY A 24 4.11 -2.43 6.61
N VAL A 25 3.78 -2.88 5.40
CA VAL A 25 4.58 -2.58 4.20
C VAL A 25 4.64 -1.08 3.93
N ALA A 26 3.50 -0.37 3.98
CA ALA A 26 3.46 1.06 3.74
C ALA A 26 4.25 1.85 4.80
N LEU A 27 4.12 1.51 6.08
CA LEU A 27 4.86 2.17 7.15
C LEU A 27 6.37 1.96 7.05
N GLU A 28 6.82 0.74 6.71
CA GLU A 28 8.24 0.44 6.56
C GLU A 28 8.84 1.12 5.32
N ALA A 29 8.13 1.09 4.19
CA ALA A 29 8.55 1.75 2.96
C ALA A 29 8.83 3.25 3.14
N ARG A 30 8.06 3.95 4.00
CA ARG A 30 8.26 5.37 4.29
C ARG A 30 9.56 5.69 4.99
N ARG A 31 10.22 4.70 5.61
CA ARG A 31 11.50 4.90 6.30
C ARG A 31 12.66 5.04 5.32
N PHE A 32 12.45 4.69 4.05
CA PHE A 32 13.43 4.81 2.98
C PHE A 32 13.23 6.12 2.22
N GLY A 33 14.15 7.09 2.40
CA GLY A 33 14.04 8.44 1.81
C GLY A 33 14.05 8.49 0.27
N GLU A 34 14.37 7.38 -0.39
CA GLU A 34 14.29 7.21 -1.85
C GLU A 34 12.89 6.83 -2.35
N VAL A 35 11.99 6.37 -1.46
CA VAL A 35 10.61 6.02 -1.80
C VAL A 35 9.75 7.28 -1.77
N GLN A 36 9.28 7.75 -2.93
CA GLN A 36 8.42 8.93 -3.01
C GLN A 36 6.94 8.62 -2.93
N ARG A 37 6.52 7.44 -3.38
CA ARG A 37 5.09 7.07 -3.45
C ARG A 37 4.87 5.61 -3.15
N ILE A 38 3.78 5.34 -2.44
CA ILE A 38 3.36 4.00 -2.03
C ILE A 38 1.91 3.84 -2.47
N TYR A 39 1.62 2.79 -3.24
CA TYR A 39 0.31 2.52 -3.78
C TYR A 39 -0.20 1.15 -3.33
N GLY A 40 -1.49 1.05 -3.04
CA GLY A 40 -2.20 -0.21 -2.87
C GLY A 40 -3.10 -0.50 -4.08
N ALA A 41 -3.02 -1.69 -4.67
CA ALA A 41 -3.91 -2.12 -5.75
C ALA A 41 -5.24 -2.64 -5.21
N ARG A 42 -6.36 -2.04 -5.61
CA ARG A 42 -7.69 -2.54 -5.26
C ARG A 42 -7.97 -3.85 -5.99
N HIS A 43 -8.51 -4.85 -5.29
CA HIS A 43 -8.81 -6.16 -5.90
C HIS A 43 -7.59 -6.92 -6.49
N GLY A 44 -6.39 -6.68 -5.95
CA GLY A 44 -5.18 -7.41 -6.33
C GLY A 44 -4.80 -7.20 -7.80
N VAL A 45 -4.55 -8.31 -8.53
CA VAL A 45 -4.11 -8.27 -9.94
C VAL A 45 -5.08 -7.50 -10.84
N ARG A 46 -6.39 -7.58 -10.58
CA ARG A 46 -7.38 -6.82 -11.37
C ARG A 46 -7.17 -5.32 -11.24
N GLY A 47 -6.85 -4.83 -10.04
CA GLY A 47 -6.52 -3.42 -9.84
C GLY A 47 -5.23 -3.00 -10.51
N ILE A 48 -4.25 -3.91 -10.61
CA ILE A 48 -3.03 -3.63 -11.38
C ILE A 48 -3.37 -3.41 -12.85
N VAL A 49 -4.13 -4.34 -13.45
CA VAL A 49 -4.51 -4.26 -14.88
C VAL A 49 -5.36 -3.03 -15.17
N ASN A 50 -6.24 -2.65 -14.24
CA ASN A 50 -7.14 -1.52 -14.39
C ASN A 50 -6.55 -0.18 -13.91
N GLU A 51 -5.29 -0.17 -13.45
CA GLU A 51 -4.64 0.98 -12.81
C GLU A 51 -5.45 1.57 -11.64
N ASP A 52 -6.15 0.69 -10.92
CA ASP A 52 -7.01 1.04 -9.80
C ASP A 52 -6.23 1.03 -8.48
N PHE A 53 -5.61 2.17 -8.18
CA PHE A 53 -4.69 2.35 -7.06
C PHE A 53 -5.20 3.31 -5.99
N VAL A 54 -4.92 2.99 -4.74
CA VAL A 54 -5.05 3.88 -3.59
C VAL A 54 -3.67 4.41 -3.25
N ASP A 55 -3.54 5.74 -3.13
CA ASP A 55 -2.30 6.35 -2.64
C ASP A 55 -2.21 6.20 -1.12
N LEU A 56 -1.21 5.46 -0.66
CA LEU A 56 -0.95 5.17 0.75
C LEU A 56 0.23 5.98 1.30
N THR A 57 0.79 6.90 0.51
CA THR A 57 2.02 7.65 0.84
C THR A 57 1.88 8.43 2.15
N GLN A 58 0.67 8.93 2.43
CA GLN A 58 0.38 9.77 3.60
C GLN A 58 -0.36 9.02 4.73
N GLU A 59 -0.63 7.73 4.57
CA GLU A 59 -1.34 6.97 5.60
C GLU A 59 -0.46 6.81 6.86
N THR A 60 -1.11 6.92 8.01
CA THR A 60 -0.47 6.83 9.33
C THR A 60 -1.12 5.71 10.13
N SER A 61 -0.40 5.14 11.11
CA SER A 61 -0.92 4.05 11.95
C SER A 61 -2.26 4.37 12.65
N HIS A 62 -2.57 5.66 12.82
CA HIS A 62 -3.83 6.14 13.42
C HIS A 62 -5.02 6.03 12.45
N ASN A 63 -4.77 6.12 11.16
CA ASN A 63 -5.80 6.24 10.12
C ASN A 63 -6.26 4.88 9.58
N VAL A 64 -5.45 3.83 9.77
CA VAL A 64 -5.71 2.49 9.19
C VAL A 64 -6.30 1.48 10.17
N THR A 65 -6.52 1.86 11.42
CA THR A 65 -7.15 0.98 12.44
C THR A 65 -8.67 1.21 12.55
N SER A 66 -9.24 2.16 11.80
CA SER A 66 -10.66 2.56 11.90
C SER A 66 -11.57 2.09 10.76
N GLN A 67 -11.15 1.08 9.96
CA GLN A 67 -12.00 0.44 8.95
C GLN A 67 -12.22 -1.04 9.25
#